data_AF-A0A3D1SUP2-F1
#
_entry.id   AF-A0A3D1SUP2-F1
#
_cell.length_a   1.000
_cell.length_b   1.000
_cell.length_c   1.000
_cell.angle_alpha   90.00
_cell.angle_beta   90.00
_cell.angle_gamma   90.00
#
_symmetry.space_group_name_H-M   'P 1'
#
loop_
_entity.id
_entity.type
_entity.pdbx_description
1 polymer ?
#
loop_
_entity_poly.entity_id
_entity_poly.type
_entity_poly.pdbx_seq_one_letter_code
_entity_poly.pdbx_strand_id
1 'polypeptide(L)'
;MTDSLPIFSQSIDAGIVLADVALIIPLFVAAIAGPLAGLLTVATGLYLGDLFAGYSANADYYGGSWTWIVGRVLIGIIAGLAVFVTRGRYTTARSLAIVFAMSTIGIIIGTVFTTYGDIWVAGKTADDASTGFSILALPAMLDPVLLLILLAAYSAIASRRAS
;
A
#
# COMPACT_ATOMS: atom_id res chain seq x y z
N MET A 1 -16.16 -14.22 25.20
CA MET A 1 -16.75 -13.13 24.41
C MET A 1 -15.73 -12.02 24.39
N THR A 2 -14.84 -12.04 23.40
CA THR A 2 -13.86 -10.97 23.20
C THR A 2 -14.47 -10.05 22.16
N ASP A 3 -15.05 -8.95 22.62
CA ASP A 3 -15.54 -7.89 21.75
C ASP A 3 -14.32 -7.29 21.02
N SER A 4 -14.08 -7.76 19.79
CA SER A 4 -13.13 -7.15 18.88
C SER A 4 -13.59 -5.72 18.60
N LEU A 5 -12.75 -4.74 18.93
CA LEU A 5 -13.01 -3.32 18.69
C LEU A 5 -13.41 -3.11 17.21
N PRO A 6 -14.61 -2.58 16.93
CA PRO A 6 -15.18 -2.52 15.59
C PRO A 6 -14.67 -1.26 14.87
N ILE A 7 -13.38 -1.20 14.57
CA ILE A 7 -12.86 -0.19 13.64
C ILE A 7 -12.96 -0.68 12.19
N PHE A 8 -13.16 -1.99 12.00
CA PHE A 8 -13.17 -2.64 10.71
C PHE A 8 -14.42 -3.49 10.56
N SER A 9 -15.44 -2.87 9.98
CA SER A 9 -16.64 -3.57 9.55
C SER A 9 -16.29 -4.57 8.44
N GLN A 10 -17.12 -5.58 8.18
CA GLN A 10 -17.06 -6.35 6.91
C GLN A 10 -17.49 -5.50 5.70
N SER A 11 -17.27 -4.19 5.77
CA SER A 11 -17.63 -3.20 4.77
C SER A 11 -16.54 -2.14 4.70
N ILE A 12 -16.52 -1.41 3.60
CA ILE A 12 -15.65 -0.25 3.46
C ILE A 12 -16.20 0.87 4.34
N ASP A 13 -15.46 1.22 5.39
CA ASP A 13 -15.76 2.32 6.30
C ASP A 13 -14.67 3.39 6.27
N ALA A 14 -14.91 4.51 6.98
CA ALA A 14 -13.97 5.62 7.03
C ALA A 14 -12.62 5.23 7.64
N GLY A 15 -12.59 4.24 8.55
CA GLY A 15 -11.36 3.74 9.16
C GLY A 15 -10.46 3.06 8.13
N ILE A 16 -11.02 2.15 7.33
CA ILE A 16 -10.31 1.47 6.23
C ILE A 16 -9.80 2.47 5.21
N VAL A 17 -10.66 3.39 4.77
CA VAL A 17 -10.29 4.39 3.75
C VAL A 17 -9.12 5.25 4.24
N LEU A 18 -9.16 5.73 5.49
CA LEU A 18 -8.07 6.54 6.06
C LEU A 18 -6.78 5.73 6.25
N ALA A 19 -6.89 4.47 6.67
CA ALA A 19 -5.73 3.59 6.85
C ALA A 19 -5.06 3.27 5.51
N ASP A 20 -5.83 2.96 4.47
CA ASP A 20 -5.29 2.67 3.14
C ASP A 20 -4.69 3.93 2.49
N VAL A 21 -5.29 5.12 2.67
CA VAL A 21 -4.72 6.38 2.15
C VAL A 21 -3.30 6.64 2.66
N ALA A 22 -2.89 6.05 3.78
CA ALA A 22 -1.52 6.14 4.27
C ALA A 22 -0.48 5.48 3.33
N LEU A 23 -0.91 4.57 2.43
CA LEU A 23 -0.05 3.94 1.42
C LEU A 23 0.52 4.96 0.43
N ILE A 24 -0.07 6.15 0.31
CA ILE A 24 0.49 7.24 -0.48
C ILE A 24 1.95 7.54 -0.11
N ILE A 25 2.32 7.41 1.17
CA ILE A 25 3.65 7.72 1.68
C ILE A 25 4.68 6.73 1.11
N PRO A 26 4.57 5.40 1.34
CA PRO A 26 5.51 4.46 0.75
C PRO A 26 5.48 4.46 -0.78
N LEU A 27 4.32 4.66 -1.42
CA LEU A 27 4.26 4.76 -2.88
C LEU A 27 5.06 5.95 -3.41
N PHE A 28 4.95 7.11 -2.77
CA PHE A 28 5.72 8.30 -3.13
C PHE A 28 7.21 8.10 -2.94
N VAL A 29 7.62 7.59 -1.77
CA VAL A 29 9.03 7.32 -1.47
C VAL A 29 9.60 6.28 -2.45
N ALA A 30 8.85 5.21 -2.73
CA ALA A 30 9.23 4.21 -3.71
C ALA A 30 9.39 4.82 -5.12
N ALA A 31 8.47 5.69 -5.54
CA ALA A 31 8.50 6.32 -6.85
C ALA A 31 9.74 7.22 -7.05
N ILE A 32 10.23 7.90 -6.01
CA ILE A 32 11.37 8.82 -6.15
C ILE A 32 12.72 8.17 -5.81
N ALA A 33 12.75 7.16 -4.93
CA ALA A 33 13.97 6.57 -4.39
C ALA A 33 14.13 5.07 -4.71
N GLY A 34 13.13 4.43 -5.31
CA GLY A 34 13.19 3.06 -5.83
C GLY A 34 12.68 1.98 -4.88
N PRO A 35 12.78 0.71 -5.29
CA PRO A 35 12.12 -0.42 -4.62
C PRO A 35 12.55 -0.64 -3.18
N LEU A 36 13.85 -0.49 -2.88
CA LEU A 36 14.36 -0.66 -1.52
C LEU A 36 13.85 0.42 -0.56
N ALA A 37 13.74 1.66 -1.05
CA ALA A 37 13.16 2.74 -0.26
C ALA A 37 11.67 2.46 0.03
N GLY A 38 10.92 2.01 -0.99
CA GLY A 38 9.54 1.54 -0.82
C GLY A 38 9.41 0.43 0.22
N LEU A 39 10.22 -0.62 0.10
CA LEU A 39 10.27 -1.73 1.07
C LEU A 39 10.50 -1.22 2.49
N LEU A 40 11.53 -0.41 2.70
CA LEU A 40 11.92 0.06 4.04
C LEU A 40 10.85 0.98 4.63
N THR A 41 10.25 1.86 3.82
CA THR A 41 9.16 2.73 4.27
C THR A 41 7.94 1.92 4.68
N VAL A 42 7.54 0.92 3.89
CA VAL A 42 6.41 0.05 4.25
C VAL A 42 6.73 -0.78 5.49
N ALA A 43 7.85 -1.49 5.49
CA ALA A 43 8.21 -2.39 6.59
C ALA A 43 8.32 -1.64 7.92
N THR A 44 8.98 -0.48 7.92
CA THR A 44 9.13 0.33 9.13
C THR A 44 7.81 0.96 9.55
N GLY A 45 7.07 1.54 8.59
CA GLY A 45 5.79 2.20 8.87
C GLY A 45 4.74 1.24 9.42
N LEU A 46 4.62 0.05 8.83
CA LEU A 46 3.70 -0.98 9.31
C LEU A 46 4.15 -1.55 10.65
N TYR A 47 5.43 -1.91 10.79
CA TYR A 47 5.92 -2.47 12.05
C TYR A 47 5.70 -1.50 13.22
N LEU A 48 6.03 -0.22 13.05
CA LEU A 48 5.82 0.79 14.07
C LEU A 48 4.33 1.09 14.26
N GLY A 49 3.55 1.13 13.18
CA GLY A 49 2.11 1.34 13.22
C GLY A 49 1.40 0.25 14.03
N ASP A 50 1.70 -1.02 13.74
CA ASP A 50 1.14 -2.17 14.45
C ASP A 50 1.57 -2.17 15.92
N LEU A 51 2.85 -1.87 16.19
CA LEU A 51 3.39 -1.75 17.54
C LEU A 51 2.67 -0.68 18.37
N PHE A 52 2.48 0.52 17.82
CA PHE A 52 1.84 1.63 18.52
C PHE A 52 0.33 1.49 18.62
N ALA A 53 -0.31 0.83 17.66
CA ALA A 53 -1.74 0.53 17.70
C ALA A 53 -2.07 -0.64 18.64
N GLY A 54 -1.06 -1.36 19.14
CA GLY A 54 -1.27 -2.54 19.98
C GLY A 54 -1.79 -3.75 19.21
N TYR A 55 -1.62 -3.79 17.89
CA TYR A 55 -1.96 -4.96 17.08
C TYR A 55 -0.92 -6.06 17.35
N SER A 56 -1.38 -7.19 17.89
CA SER A 56 -0.56 -8.39 18.11
C SER A 56 -0.69 -9.31 16.91
N ALA A 57 0.41 -9.92 16.46
CA ALA A 57 0.47 -10.92 15.37
C ALA A 57 -0.47 -12.14 15.55
N ASN A 58 -1.14 -12.27 16.69
CA ASN A 58 -2.13 -13.31 16.99
C ASN A 58 -3.59 -12.82 16.95
N ALA A 59 -3.86 -11.58 16.54
CA ALA A 59 -5.22 -11.05 16.45
C ALA A 59 -5.88 -11.46 15.13
N ASP A 60 -7.05 -12.11 15.20
CA ASP A 60 -7.76 -12.75 14.08
C ASP A 60 -8.10 -11.84 12.87
N TYR A 61 -7.95 -10.51 13.01
CA TYR A 61 -8.36 -9.54 12.00
C TYR A 61 -7.26 -8.53 11.61
N TYR A 62 -6.27 -8.27 12.48
CA TYR A 62 -5.17 -7.31 12.26
C TYR A 62 -3.81 -7.83 12.76
N GLY A 63 -3.77 -9.06 13.23
CA GLY A 63 -2.57 -9.68 13.72
C GLY A 63 -1.73 -10.18 12.58
N GLY A 64 -0.90 -9.27 12.04
CA GLY A 64 0.41 -9.50 11.44
C GLY A 64 0.72 -10.92 11.00
N SER A 65 -0.15 -11.54 10.19
CA SER A 65 0.25 -12.71 9.44
C SER A 65 1.39 -12.23 8.57
N TRP A 66 2.41 -13.08 8.42
CA TRP A 66 3.55 -12.71 7.59
C TRP A 66 3.08 -12.36 6.15
N THR A 67 1.92 -12.88 5.72
CA THR A 67 1.24 -12.53 4.46
C THR A 67 0.80 -11.06 4.40
N TRP A 68 0.30 -10.48 5.49
CA TRP A 68 0.00 -9.04 5.58
C TRP A 68 1.25 -8.19 5.34
N ILE A 69 2.31 -8.45 6.09
CA ILE A 69 3.55 -7.66 6.01
C ILE A 69 4.18 -7.81 4.62
N VAL A 70 4.32 -9.04 4.13
CA VAL A 70 4.91 -9.32 2.81
C VAL A 70 4.05 -8.72 1.71
N GLY A 71 2.73 -8.87 1.76
CA GLY A 71 1.82 -8.31 0.77
C GLY A 71 1.97 -6.79 0.67
N ARG A 72 1.98 -6.08 1.79
CA ARG A 72 2.19 -4.62 1.77
C ARG A 72 3.60 -4.23 1.31
N VAL A 73 4.64 -4.97 1.70
CA VAL A 73 6.01 -4.74 1.22
C VAL A 73 6.11 -4.90 -0.30
N LEU A 74 5.42 -5.88 -0.89
CA LEU A 74 5.35 -6.06 -2.34
C LEU A 74 4.78 -4.82 -3.05
N ILE A 75 3.79 -4.14 -2.45
CA ILE A 75 3.25 -2.88 -2.98
C ILE A 75 4.38 -1.85 -3.16
N GLY A 76 5.17 -1.63 -2.11
CA GLY A 76 6.28 -0.67 -2.12
C GLY A 76 7.39 -1.05 -3.11
N ILE A 77 7.75 -2.33 -3.17
CA ILE A 77 8.77 -2.83 -4.13
C ILE A 77 8.32 -2.59 -5.56
N ILE A 78 7.11 -3.05 -5.91
CA ILE A 78 6.59 -3.02 -7.28
C ILE A 78 6.37 -1.58 -7.74
N ALA A 79 5.77 -0.74 -6.89
CA ALA A 79 5.62 0.68 -7.18
C ALA A 79 6.99 1.35 -7.43
N GLY A 80 8.00 0.98 -6.65
CA GLY A 80 9.35 1.52 -6.78
C GLY A 80 10.07 1.14 -8.07
N LEU A 81 9.64 0.08 -8.78
CA LEU A 81 10.20 -0.28 -10.09
C LEU A 81 9.95 0.83 -11.13
N ALA A 82 8.94 1.67 -10.93
CA ALA A 82 8.68 2.81 -11.79
C ALA A 82 9.90 3.72 -11.94
N VAL A 83 10.71 3.90 -10.89
CA VAL A 83 11.87 4.80 -10.90
C VAL A 83 12.90 4.39 -11.95
N PHE A 84 13.03 3.09 -12.26
CA PHE A 84 14.01 2.61 -13.24
C PHE A 84 13.62 2.98 -14.67
N VAL A 85 12.32 3.13 -14.94
CA VAL A 85 11.80 3.53 -16.24
C VAL A 85 11.70 5.05 -16.35
N THR A 86 11.19 5.71 -15.30
CA THR A 86 10.96 7.17 -15.27
C THR A 86 12.21 7.97 -14.90
N ARG A 87 13.24 7.31 -14.38
CA ARG A 87 14.45 7.91 -13.79
C ARG A 87 14.13 8.91 -12.67
N GLY A 88 13.02 8.68 -11.96
CA GLY A 88 12.53 9.57 -10.91
C GLY A 88 12.00 10.93 -11.42
N ARG A 89 11.72 11.06 -12.73
CA ARG A 89 11.25 12.31 -13.34
C ARG A 89 9.80 12.21 -13.80
N TYR A 90 8.94 13.00 -13.19
CA TYR A 90 7.48 12.92 -13.36
C TYR A 90 6.89 14.15 -14.07
N THR A 91 7.56 14.61 -15.13
CA THR A 91 7.18 15.81 -15.89
C THR A 91 6.35 15.54 -17.14
N THR A 92 6.11 14.27 -17.48
CA THR A 92 5.42 13.89 -18.72
C THR A 92 4.24 12.98 -18.42
N ALA A 93 3.20 13.02 -19.26
CA ALA A 93 2.07 12.11 -19.15
C ALA A 93 2.51 10.63 -19.17
N ARG A 94 3.54 10.29 -19.95
CA ARG A 94 4.11 8.94 -19.99
C ARG A 94 4.69 8.51 -18.65
N SER A 95 5.51 9.36 -18.01
CA SER A 95 6.10 9.00 -16.71
C SER A 95 5.06 8.93 -15.58
N LEU A 96 4.04 9.79 -15.63
CA LEU A 96 2.89 9.72 -14.74
C LEU A 96 2.07 8.44 -14.96
N ALA A 97 1.83 8.04 -16.20
CA ALA A 97 1.11 6.80 -16.51
C ALA A 97 1.87 5.55 -16.04
N ILE A 98 3.20 5.53 -16.18
CA ILE A 98 4.04 4.41 -15.72
C ILE A 98 3.97 4.25 -14.21
N VAL A 99 4.12 5.34 -13.45
CA VAL A 99 4.08 5.25 -11.97
C VAL A 99 2.68 4.92 -11.46
N PHE A 100 1.63 5.44 -12.11
CA PHE A 100 0.26 5.03 -11.83
C PHE A 100 0.11 3.52 -12.02
N ALA A 101 0.47 3.01 -13.21
CA ALA A 101 0.33 1.59 -13.54
C ALA A 101 1.12 0.69 -12.58
N MET A 102 2.38 1.02 -12.29
CA MET A 102 3.20 0.24 -11.37
C MET A 102 2.66 0.27 -9.93
N SER A 103 2.14 1.41 -9.48
CA SER A 103 1.52 1.51 -8.14
C SER A 103 0.24 0.68 -8.07
N THR A 104 -0.62 0.76 -9.10
CA THR A 104 -1.83 -0.05 -9.21
C THR A 104 -1.51 -1.55 -9.24
N ILE A 105 -0.54 -1.97 -10.04
CA ILE A 105 -0.07 -3.37 -10.10
C ILE A 105 0.45 -3.81 -8.73
N GLY A 106 1.24 -2.96 -8.07
CA GLY A 106 1.76 -3.21 -6.73
C GLY A 106 0.64 -3.46 -5.74
N ILE A 107 -0.37 -2.58 -5.69
CA ILE A 107 -1.53 -2.73 -4.80
C ILE A 107 -2.28 -4.03 -5.09
N ILE A 108 -2.58 -4.33 -6.36
CA ILE A 108 -3.30 -5.56 -6.72
C ILE A 108 -2.52 -6.80 -6.26
N ILE A 109 -1.23 -6.90 -6.60
CA ILE A 109 -0.40 -8.05 -6.25
C ILE A 109 -0.22 -8.17 -4.74
N GLY A 110 0.06 -7.06 -4.07
CA GLY A 110 0.23 -7.02 -2.63
C GLY A 110 -1.03 -7.43 -1.89
N THR A 111 -2.19 -6.91 -2.29
CA THR A 111 -3.47 -7.28 -1.68
C THR A 111 -3.85 -8.72 -1.98
N VAL A 112 -3.61 -9.23 -3.19
CA VAL A 112 -3.80 -10.67 -3.49
C VAL A 112 -2.94 -11.53 -2.56
N PHE A 113 -1.67 -11.17 -2.36
CA PHE A 113 -0.79 -11.92 -1.46
C PHE A 113 -1.30 -11.90 -0.02
N THR A 114 -1.72 -10.73 0.46
CA THR A 114 -2.31 -10.56 1.79
C THR A 114 -3.55 -11.44 1.97
N THR A 115 -4.51 -11.40 1.05
CA THR A 115 -5.84 -11.99 1.30
C THR A 115 -5.93 -13.46 0.88
N TYR A 116 -5.36 -13.84 -0.26
CA TYR A 116 -5.36 -15.23 -0.72
C TYR A 116 -4.26 -16.06 -0.05
N GLY A 117 -3.20 -15.43 0.47
CA GLY A 117 -2.21 -16.11 1.31
C GLY A 117 -2.85 -16.68 2.59
N ASP A 118 -3.84 -15.99 3.13
CA ASP A 118 -4.55 -16.41 4.35
C ASP A 118 -5.42 -17.66 4.16
N ILE A 119 -5.72 -18.08 2.93
CA ILE A 119 -6.36 -19.38 2.66
C ILE A 119 -5.45 -20.51 3.17
N TRP A 120 -4.14 -20.37 2.93
CA TRP A 120 -3.14 -21.36 3.32
C TRP A 120 -2.67 -21.19 4.76
N VAL A 121 -2.57 -19.95 5.23
CA VAL A 121 -1.99 -19.62 6.54
C VAL A 121 -3.04 -19.66 7.65
N ALA A 122 -4.26 -19.22 7.37
CA ALA A 122 -5.33 -19.07 8.36
C ALA A 122 -6.57 -19.92 8.05
N GLY A 123 -6.55 -20.72 6.98
CA GLY A 123 -7.67 -21.59 6.61
C GLY A 123 -8.93 -20.84 6.14
N LYS A 124 -8.78 -19.59 5.67
CA LYS A 124 -9.90 -18.79 5.15
C LYS A 124 -10.50 -19.41 3.88
N THR A 125 -11.77 -19.14 3.63
CA THR A 125 -12.42 -19.55 2.37
C THR A 125 -12.06 -18.62 1.22
N ALA A 126 -12.30 -19.06 -0.02
CA ALA A 126 -12.13 -18.22 -1.20
C ALA A 126 -13.07 -16.99 -1.20
N ASP A 127 -14.26 -17.13 -0.63
CA ASP A 127 -15.23 -16.04 -0.49
C ASP A 127 -14.74 -14.98 0.52
N ASP A 128 -14.17 -15.42 1.65
CA ASP A 128 -13.55 -14.52 2.63
C ASP A 128 -12.35 -13.76 2.03
N ALA A 129 -11.49 -14.47 1.29
CA ALA A 129 -10.33 -13.88 0.64
C ALA A 129 -10.73 -12.86 -0.46
N SER A 130 -11.79 -13.16 -1.21
CA SER A 130 -12.34 -12.26 -2.23
C SER A 130 -12.96 -11.01 -1.61
N THR A 131 -13.71 -11.18 -0.53
CA THR A 131 -14.30 -10.07 0.23
C THR A 131 -13.21 -9.18 0.81
N GLY A 132 -12.19 -9.77 1.45
CA GLY A 132 -11.04 -9.05 1.96
C GLY A 132 -10.26 -8.32 0.85
N PHE A 133 -10.13 -8.94 -0.32
CA PHE A 133 -9.48 -8.29 -1.46
C PHE A 133 -10.24 -7.03 -1.88
N SER A 134 -11.57 -7.09 -2.02
CA SER A 134 -12.37 -5.91 -2.39
C SER A 134 -12.28 -4.81 -1.33
N ILE A 135 -12.36 -5.18 -0.05
CA ILE A 135 -12.31 -4.22 1.06
C ILE A 135 -10.97 -3.47 1.10
N LEU A 136 -9.85 -4.15 0.82
CA LEU A 136 -8.51 -3.55 0.90
C LEU A 136 -8.04 -2.93 -0.43
N ALA A 137 -8.42 -3.49 -1.57
CA ALA A 137 -7.94 -3.02 -2.88
C ALA A 137 -8.70 -1.78 -3.35
N LEU A 138 -10.01 -1.73 -3.17
CA LEU A 138 -10.84 -0.64 -3.71
C LEU A 138 -10.50 0.72 -3.09
N PRO A 139 -10.38 0.86 -1.75
CA PRO A 139 -10.00 2.15 -1.15
C PRO A 139 -8.57 2.55 -1.54
N ALA A 140 -7.64 1.60 -1.55
CA ALA A 140 -6.25 1.82 -1.94
C ALA A 140 -6.07 2.32 -3.39
N MET A 141 -7.07 2.15 -4.27
CA MET A 141 -7.02 2.73 -5.63
C MET A 141 -7.04 4.27 -5.65
N LEU A 142 -7.36 4.92 -4.51
CA LEU A 142 -7.20 6.36 -4.38
C LEU A 142 -5.72 6.76 -4.37
N ASP A 143 -4.82 5.93 -3.84
CA ASP A 143 -3.42 6.31 -3.65
C ASP A 143 -2.65 6.54 -4.95
N PRO A 144 -2.76 5.69 -5.99
CA PRO A 144 -2.13 6.00 -7.27
C PRO A 144 -2.61 7.32 -7.88
N VAL A 145 -3.86 7.73 -7.63
CA VAL A 145 -4.39 9.01 -8.11
C VAL A 145 -3.79 10.17 -7.31
N LEU A 146 -3.80 10.08 -5.98
CA LEU A 146 -3.18 11.07 -5.10
C LEU A 146 -1.67 11.20 -5.36
N LEU A 147 -1.03 10.09 -5.73
CA LEU A 147 0.40 10.03 -6.06
C LEU A 147 0.73 10.91 -7.26
N LEU A 148 -0.15 10.97 -8.28
CA LEU A 148 0.07 11.85 -9.43
C LEU A 148 0.10 13.32 -9.02
N ILE A 149 -0.79 13.72 -8.11
CA ILE A 149 -0.85 15.09 -7.60
C ILE A 149 0.42 15.40 -6.81
N LEU A 150 0.85 14.49 -5.94
CA LEU A 150 2.02 14.66 -5.10
C LEU A 150 3.32 14.72 -5.92
N LEU A 151 3.46 13.86 -6.94
CA LEU A 151 4.61 13.86 -7.85
C LEU A 151 4.65 15.09 -8.76
N ALA A 152 3.49 15.59 -9.20
CA ALA A 152 3.41 16.83 -9.95
C ALA A 152 3.87 18.02 -9.08
N ALA A 153 3.38 18.11 -7.84
CA ALA A 153 3.81 19.14 -6.89
C ALA A 153 5.31 19.04 -6.57
N TYR A 154 5.81 17.83 -6.31
CA TYR A 154 7.24 17.57 -6.07
C TYR A 154 8.09 18.01 -7.26
N SER A 155 7.70 17.64 -8.49
CA SER A 155 8.44 17.99 -9.71
C SER A 155 8.49 19.50 -9.94
N ALA A 156 7.39 20.22 -9.65
CA ALA A 156 7.32 21.67 -9.75
C ALA A 156 8.21 22.40 -8.72
N ILE A 157 8.38 21.84 -7.53
CA ILE A 157 9.27 22.39 -6.50
C ILE A 157 10.74 22.06 -6.83
N ALA A 158 11.02 20.82 -7.24
CA ALA A 158 12.36 20.37 -7.57
C ALA A 158 12.97 21.16 -8.74
N SER A 159 12.17 21.50 -9.75
CA SER A 159 12.64 22.31 -10.89
C SER A 159 13.03 23.74 -10.50
N ARG A 160 12.36 24.34 -9.50
CA ARG A 160 12.68 25.69 -8.99
C ARG A 160 13.96 25.75 -8.15
N ARG A 161 14.41 24.63 -7.60
CA ARG A 161 15.65 24.57 -6.80
C ARG A 161 16.90 24.36 -7.65
N ALA A 162 16.73 23.94 -8.91
CA ALA A 162 17.82 23.71 -9.85
C ALA A 162 18.15 24.95 -10.72
N SER A 163 17.38 26.04 -10.57
CA SER A 163 17.57 27.36 -11.18
C SER A 163 18.16 28.34 -10.18
#